data_AF-A0A543HS02-F1
#
_entry.id   AF-A0A543HS02-F1
#
_cell.length_a   1.000
_cell.length_b   1.000
_cell.length_c   1.000
_cell.angle_alpha   90.00
_cell.angle_beta   90.00
_cell.angle_gamma   90.00
#
_symmetry.space_group_name_H-M   'P 1'
#
loop_
_entity.id
_entity.type
_entity.pdbx_description
1 polymer ?
#
loop_
_entity_poly.entity_id
_entity_poly.type
_entity_poly.pdbx_seq_one_letter_code
_entity_poly.pdbx_strand_id
1 'polypeptide(L)'
;MKFKGLRWSDSLTTHRMRGGTRRLTANKMEHPLRASEPHGLPVVVAKFQDADHAVVILNGEPLNDARVHRSALGAAITDAVSSLARPTRVEIHESDGSRHVDILTPPRPPSACAPTRTSEPPRTPTSLIDLVGDGFAPGEHVAVCLVMKHVPATHDGLVHTTIGKDEQLRMAGELAFVGRVSGRVSIQTLP
;
A
#
# COMPACT_ATOMS: atom_id res chain seq x y z
N MET A 1 6.30 1.38 -43.54
CA MET A 1 6.02 -0.07 -43.67
C MET A 1 4.55 -0.35 -43.41
N LYS A 2 3.90 -1.15 -44.27
CA LYS A 2 2.54 -1.70 -44.13
C LYS A 2 2.68 -3.20 -43.91
N PHE A 3 1.91 -3.81 -43.00
CA PHE A 3 1.57 -5.23 -43.13
C PHE A 3 0.11 -5.48 -42.74
N LYS A 4 -0.62 -6.03 -43.73
CA LYS A 4 -1.93 -6.67 -43.66
C LYS A 4 -1.76 -8.13 -43.23
N GLY A 5 -2.82 -8.75 -42.71
CA GLY A 5 -3.09 -10.17 -43.01
C GLY A 5 -3.75 -10.98 -41.89
N LEU A 6 -5.09 -10.97 -41.87
CA LEU A 6 -5.89 -12.06 -41.30
C LEU A 6 -5.80 -13.29 -42.21
N ARG A 7 -5.77 -14.51 -41.65
CA ARG A 7 -6.42 -15.66 -42.27
C ARG A 7 -6.74 -16.74 -41.23
N TRP A 8 -8.03 -16.95 -40.98
CA TRP A 8 -8.58 -18.16 -40.39
C TRP A 8 -9.21 -18.97 -41.53
N SER A 9 -9.04 -20.29 -41.54
CA SER A 9 -9.79 -21.17 -42.43
C SER A 9 -10.08 -22.48 -41.71
N ASP A 10 -11.35 -22.70 -41.46
CA ASP A 10 -11.96 -24.01 -41.27
C ASP A 10 -11.76 -24.88 -42.51
N SER A 11 -11.75 -26.20 -42.32
CA SER A 11 -12.24 -27.18 -43.31
C SER A 11 -12.46 -28.54 -42.63
N LEU A 12 -13.73 -28.84 -42.35
CA LEU A 12 -14.24 -30.19 -42.15
C LEU A 12 -14.44 -30.83 -43.53
N THR A 13 -13.92 -32.04 -43.74
CA THR A 13 -14.40 -32.94 -44.81
C THR A 13 -14.53 -34.37 -44.26
N THR A 14 -15.71 -34.93 -44.49
CA THR A 14 -16.22 -36.22 -44.03
C THR A 14 -15.75 -37.38 -44.91
N HIS A 15 -15.58 -38.58 -44.34
CA HIS A 15 -15.84 -39.81 -45.07
C HIS A 15 -16.33 -40.92 -44.12
N ARG A 16 -17.43 -41.58 -44.50
CA ARG A 16 -18.14 -42.62 -43.74
C ARG A 16 -17.80 -44.02 -44.28
N MET A 17 -17.98 -45.04 -43.42
CA MET A 17 -18.00 -46.51 -43.64
C MET A 17 -16.62 -47.15 -43.89
N ARG A 18 -16.23 -48.33 -43.37
CA ARG A 18 -16.94 -49.58 -43.01
C ARG A 18 -16.01 -50.43 -42.13
N GLY A 19 -16.60 -51.23 -41.23
CA GLY A 19 -16.16 -52.55 -40.72
C GLY A 19 -14.68 -52.79 -40.36
N GLY A 20 -14.41 -53.07 -39.08
CA GLY A 20 -13.15 -53.69 -38.68
C GLY A 20 -12.90 -53.60 -37.19
N THR A 21 -13.17 -54.68 -36.47
CA THR A 21 -12.95 -54.85 -35.03
C THR A 21 -11.47 -54.62 -34.71
N ARG A 22 -11.11 -53.41 -34.26
CA ARG A 22 -9.80 -53.10 -33.71
C ARG A 22 -9.94 -52.94 -32.21
N ARG A 23 -9.32 -53.88 -31.50
CA ARG A 23 -9.04 -53.84 -30.06
C ARG A 23 -8.37 -52.51 -29.74
N LEU A 24 -9.13 -51.55 -29.21
CA LEU A 24 -8.58 -50.32 -28.65
C LEU A 24 -7.92 -50.69 -27.33
N THR A 25 -6.62 -50.94 -27.35
CA THR A 25 -5.79 -50.65 -26.18
C THR A 25 -5.90 -49.14 -25.98
N ALA A 26 -6.82 -48.72 -25.12
CA ALA A 26 -6.81 -47.36 -24.59
C ALA A 26 -5.49 -47.24 -23.83
N ASN A 27 -4.47 -46.69 -24.50
CA ASN A 27 -3.32 -46.12 -23.83
C ASN A 27 -3.92 -45.08 -22.90
N LYS A 28 -4.05 -45.46 -21.63
CA LYS A 28 -4.31 -44.57 -20.52
C LYS A 28 -3.08 -43.67 -20.46
N MET A 29 -3.09 -42.63 -21.29
CA MET A 29 -2.27 -41.45 -21.07
C MET A 29 -2.88 -40.81 -19.83
N GLU A 30 -2.45 -41.34 -18.69
CA GLU A 30 -2.48 -40.60 -17.45
C GLU A 30 -1.73 -39.31 -17.77
N HIS A 31 -2.49 -38.24 -18.05
CA HIS A 31 -1.99 -36.92 -17.75
C HIS A 31 -1.57 -37.04 -16.30
N PRO A 32 -0.28 -36.90 -15.95
CA PRO A 32 0.04 -36.68 -14.56
C PRO A 32 -0.77 -35.45 -14.21
N LEU A 33 -1.75 -35.61 -13.33
CA LEU A 33 -2.34 -34.50 -12.60
C LEU A 33 -1.12 -33.75 -12.12
N ARG A 34 -0.81 -32.60 -12.75
CA ARG A 34 0.15 -31.68 -12.18
C ARG A 34 -0.37 -31.49 -10.77
N ALA A 35 0.37 -31.98 -9.79
CA ALA A 35 0.07 -31.69 -8.41
C ALA A 35 -0.05 -30.17 -8.37
N SER A 36 -1.26 -29.66 -8.14
CA SER A 36 -1.43 -28.24 -7.87
C SER A 36 -0.61 -28.01 -6.61
N GLU A 37 0.54 -27.38 -6.75
CA GLU A 37 1.27 -26.85 -5.60
C GLU A 37 0.25 -26.13 -4.72
N PRO A 38 0.27 -26.33 -3.39
CA PRO A 38 -0.73 -25.72 -2.53
C PRO A 38 -0.72 -24.22 -2.82
N HIS A 39 -1.89 -23.66 -3.13
CA HIS A 39 -2.06 -22.22 -3.36
C HIS A 39 -1.95 -21.47 -2.02
N GLY A 40 -0.83 -21.65 -1.31
CA GLY A 40 -0.51 -20.95 -0.09
C GLY A 40 -0.08 -19.53 -0.39
N LEU A 41 -0.35 -18.63 0.55
CA LEU A 41 0.29 -17.31 0.55
C LEU A 41 1.81 -17.51 0.58
N PRO A 42 2.59 -16.73 -0.18
CA PRO A 42 4.03 -16.64 0.04
C PRO A 42 4.31 -16.38 1.52
N VAL A 43 5.38 -16.97 2.05
CA VAL A 43 5.74 -16.86 3.47
C VAL A 43 7.10 -16.19 3.59
N VAL A 44 7.16 -15.08 4.31
CA VAL A 44 8.40 -14.42 4.75
C VAL A 44 8.59 -14.72 6.22
N VAL A 45 9.74 -15.27 6.61
CA VAL A 45 10.08 -15.53 8.00
C VAL A 45 11.32 -14.72 8.36
N ALA A 46 11.20 -13.85 9.37
CA ALA A 46 12.32 -13.19 10.00
C ALA A 46 12.71 -13.95 11.27
N LYS A 47 13.89 -14.56 11.29
CA LYS A 47 14.41 -15.28 12.46
C LYS A 47 15.50 -14.47 13.15
N PHE A 48 15.17 -13.90 14.31
CA PHE A 48 16.15 -13.24 15.17
C PHE A 48 17.14 -14.27 15.73
N GLN A 49 18.43 -14.00 15.48
CA GLN A 49 19.55 -14.79 16.02
C GLN A 49 19.99 -14.26 17.38
N ASP A 50 19.74 -12.97 17.63
CA ASP A 50 19.98 -12.25 18.88
C ASP A 50 18.91 -11.15 19.05
N ALA A 51 19.10 -10.21 19.98
CA ALA A 51 18.12 -9.15 20.23
C ALA A 51 17.93 -8.21 19.02
N ASP A 52 18.97 -8.03 18.20
CA ASP A 52 19.04 -6.97 17.20
C ASP A 52 19.13 -7.49 15.76
N HIS A 53 19.54 -8.74 15.53
CA HIS A 53 19.81 -9.22 14.18
C HIS A 53 18.92 -10.39 13.78
N ALA A 54 18.29 -10.28 12.61
CA ALA A 54 17.48 -11.31 12.01
C ALA A 54 18.00 -11.77 10.64
N VAL A 55 17.71 -13.03 10.31
CA VAL A 55 17.83 -13.56 8.94
C VAL A 55 16.43 -13.62 8.34
N VAL A 56 16.26 -13.06 7.13
CA VAL A 56 14.99 -13.03 6.42
C VAL A 56 14.95 -14.16 5.39
N ILE A 57 13.91 -14.97 5.44
CA ILE A 57 13.73 -16.18 4.63
C ILE A 57 12.43 -16.02 3.85
N LEU A 58 12.48 -16.14 2.53
CA LEU A 58 11.32 -16.12 1.64
C LEU A 58 11.07 -17.54 1.10
N ASN A 59 9.89 -18.10 1.41
CA ASN A 59 9.48 -19.44 0.99
C ASN A 59 10.49 -20.56 1.31
N GLY A 60 11.26 -20.40 2.39
CA GLY A 60 12.28 -21.34 2.81
C GLY A 60 13.71 -20.99 2.39
N GLU A 61 13.88 -20.06 1.45
CA GLU A 61 15.19 -19.63 0.98
C GLU A 61 15.62 -18.29 1.62
N PRO A 62 16.87 -18.12 2.03
CA PRO A 62 17.36 -16.85 2.55
C PRO A 62 17.23 -15.76 1.48
N LEU A 63 16.61 -14.63 1.84
CA LEU A 63 16.44 -13.51 0.92
C LEU A 63 17.79 -12.86 0.56
N ASN A 64 18.73 -12.89 1.51
CA ASN A 64 20.13 -12.55 1.33
C ASN A 64 20.98 -13.25 2.41
N ASP A 65 22.30 -13.25 2.24
CA ASP A 65 23.25 -13.80 3.21
C ASP A 65 23.54 -12.82 4.38
N ALA A 66 22.92 -11.64 4.38
CA ALA A 66 23.18 -10.58 5.33
C ALA A 66 22.22 -10.64 6.52
N ARG A 67 22.75 -10.34 7.71
CA ARG A 67 21.91 -10.12 8.89
C ARG A 67 21.26 -8.75 8.79
N VAL A 68 19.95 -8.69 9.03
CA VAL A 68 19.18 -7.46 9.03
C VAL A 68 19.02 -6.98 10.47
N HIS A 69 19.50 -5.76 10.75
CA HIS A 69 19.29 -5.12 12.04
C HIS A 69 17.79 -4.84 12.27
N ARG A 70 17.34 -4.89 13.53
CA ARG A 70 15.93 -4.74 13.93
C ARG A 70 15.29 -3.48 13.39
N SER A 71 16.02 -2.36 13.40
CA SER A 71 15.56 -1.09 12.84
C SER A 71 15.38 -1.10 11.32
N ALA A 72 16.05 -1.99 10.60
CA ALA A 72 15.95 -2.14 9.14
C ALA A 72 14.98 -3.26 8.72
N LEU A 73 14.51 -4.09 9.66
CA LEU A 73 13.70 -5.26 9.37
C LEU A 73 12.38 -4.90 8.68
N GLY A 74 11.72 -3.84 9.12
CA GLY A 74 10.46 -3.38 8.52
C GLY A 74 10.61 -3.03 7.03
N ALA A 75 11.73 -2.38 6.66
CA ALA A 75 12.03 -2.06 5.28
C ALA A 75 12.30 -3.32 4.45
N ALA A 76 13.12 -4.23 4.96
CA ALA A 76 13.43 -5.50 4.28
C ALA A 76 12.16 -6.36 4.02
N ILE A 77 11.26 -6.44 5.00
CA ILE A 77 9.97 -7.15 4.84
C ILE A 77 9.09 -6.41 3.82
N THR A 78 9.01 -5.08 3.89
CA THR A 78 8.21 -4.27 2.94
C THR A 78 8.69 -4.46 1.50
N ASP A 79 9.99 -4.47 1.27
CA ASP A 79 10.58 -4.70 -0.05
C ASP A 79 10.28 -6.11 -0.56
N ALA A 80 10.43 -7.13 0.31
CA ALA A 80 10.10 -8.51 -0.03
C ALA A 80 8.61 -8.65 -0.43
N VAL A 81 7.70 -8.13 0.38
CA VAL A 81 6.25 -8.17 0.12
C VAL A 81 5.89 -7.42 -1.15
N SER A 82 6.49 -6.24 -1.37
CA SER A 82 6.26 -5.44 -2.58
C SER A 82 6.70 -6.17 -3.84
N SER A 83 7.83 -6.88 -3.79
CA SER A 83 8.34 -7.66 -4.94
C SER A 83 7.43 -8.81 -5.35
N LEU A 84 6.69 -9.40 -4.40
CA LEU A 84 5.81 -10.54 -4.64
C LEU A 84 4.46 -10.14 -5.27
N ALA A 85 4.07 -8.86 -5.16
CA ALA A 85 2.81 -8.31 -5.68
C ALA A 85 1.55 -9.11 -5.27
N ARG A 86 1.62 -9.90 -4.19
CA ARG A 86 0.53 -10.72 -3.63
C ARG A 86 0.51 -10.61 -2.11
N PRO A 87 -0.66 -10.76 -1.45
CA PRO A 87 -0.71 -10.91 0.00
C PRO A 87 0.24 -12.00 0.47
N THR A 88 1.04 -11.69 1.49
CA THR A 88 2.18 -12.50 1.93
C THR A 88 2.10 -12.67 3.45
N ARG A 89 2.17 -13.91 3.92
CA ARG A 89 2.23 -14.22 5.35
C ARG A 89 3.63 -13.89 5.86
N VAL A 90 3.71 -13.08 6.90
CA VAL A 90 4.96 -12.72 7.56
C VAL A 90 4.99 -13.35 8.93
N GLU A 91 6.08 -14.03 9.26
CA GLU A 91 6.34 -14.54 10.61
C GLU A 91 7.62 -13.92 11.16
N ILE A 92 7.56 -13.41 12.38
CA ILE A 92 8.73 -12.95 13.12
C ILE A 92 8.96 -13.92 14.26
N HIS A 93 10.09 -14.60 14.25
CA HIS A 93 10.53 -15.49 15.32
C HIS A 93 11.61 -14.75 16.10
N GLU A 94 11.28 -14.38 17.33
CA GLU A 94 12.19 -13.70 18.25
C GLU A 94 13.16 -14.70 18.91
N SER A 95 14.28 -14.19 19.41
CA SER A 95 15.30 -15.02 20.08
C SER A 95 14.84 -15.58 21.44
N ASP A 96 13.81 -15.00 22.05
CA ASP A 96 13.16 -15.48 23.27
C ASP A 96 12.12 -16.60 23.02
N GLY A 97 11.94 -16.99 21.76
CA GLY A 97 10.94 -17.99 21.33
C GLY A 97 9.56 -17.41 21.03
N SER A 98 9.35 -16.10 21.20
CA SER A 98 8.11 -15.42 20.82
C SER A 98 7.93 -15.45 19.30
N ARG A 99 6.66 -15.57 18.87
CA ARG A 99 6.30 -15.63 17.44
C ARG A 99 5.15 -14.68 17.14
N HIS A 100 5.39 -13.80 16.17
CA HIS A 100 4.38 -12.89 15.65
C HIS A 100 4.06 -13.29 14.21
N VAL A 101 2.78 -13.35 13.87
CA VAL A 101 2.31 -13.75 12.53
C VAL A 101 1.32 -12.71 12.03
N ASP A 102 1.51 -12.25 10.80
CA ASP A 102 0.61 -11.31 10.13
C ASP A 102 0.53 -11.64 8.62
N ILE A 103 -0.41 -11.02 7.90
CA ILE A 103 -0.53 -11.10 6.45
C ILE A 103 -0.44 -9.68 5.88
N LEU A 104 0.67 -9.38 5.21
CA LEU A 104 0.89 -8.09 4.60
C LEU A 104 0.42 -8.10 3.14
N THR A 105 -0.33 -7.07 2.75
CA THR A 105 -0.76 -6.85 1.36
C THR A 105 0.14 -5.78 0.72
N PRO A 106 0.74 -6.04 -0.45
CA PRO A 106 1.60 -5.07 -1.09
C PRO A 106 0.83 -3.81 -1.50
N PRO A 107 1.50 -2.64 -1.53
CA PRO A 107 0.87 -1.41 -1.97
C PRO A 107 0.36 -1.56 -3.41
N ARG A 108 -0.83 -0.99 -3.68
CA ARG A 108 -1.41 -1.00 -5.02
C ARG A 108 -0.45 -0.31 -5.99
N PRO A 109 -0.12 -0.91 -7.15
CA PRO A 109 0.73 -0.25 -8.15
C PRO A 109 0.08 1.09 -8.56
N PRO A 110 0.89 2.14 -8.78
CA PRO A 110 0.35 3.40 -9.27
C PRO A 110 -0.38 3.13 -10.59
N SER A 111 -1.66 3.48 -10.65
CA SER A 111 -2.38 3.44 -11.93
C SER A 111 -1.65 4.33 -12.93
N ALA A 112 -1.62 3.94 -14.20
CA ALA A 112 -1.01 4.73 -15.28
C ALA A 112 -1.63 6.13 -15.49
N CYS A 113 -2.68 6.46 -14.71
CA CYS A 113 -3.33 7.77 -14.64
C CYS A 113 -3.08 8.47 -13.29
N ALA A 114 -2.01 8.10 -12.57
CA ALA A 114 -1.55 8.82 -11.39
C ALA A 114 -0.56 9.91 -11.83
N PRO A 115 -0.70 11.19 -11.41
CA PRO A 115 0.31 12.20 -11.67
C PRO A 115 1.64 11.72 -11.06
N THR A 116 2.71 11.79 -11.84
CA THR A 116 4.09 11.47 -11.43
C THR A 116 4.41 12.18 -10.13
N ARG A 117 4.65 11.39 -9.06
CA ARG A 117 5.24 11.92 -7.83
C ARG A 117 6.68 12.29 -8.13
N THR A 118 6.91 13.58 -8.39
CA THR A 118 8.23 14.21 -8.39
C THR A 118 8.96 13.81 -7.11
N SER A 119 10.22 13.40 -7.26
CA SER A 119 11.18 13.08 -6.20
C SER A 119 10.95 13.93 -4.95
N GLU A 120 10.72 13.26 -3.82
CA GLU A 120 10.66 13.93 -2.52
C GLU A 120 12.01 14.66 -2.32
N PRO A 121 12.01 15.99 -2.07
CA PRO A 121 13.24 16.70 -1.76
C PRO A 121 13.83 16.16 -0.45
N PRO A 122 15.15 16.33 -0.21
CA PRO A 122 15.79 15.91 1.02
C PRO A 122 15.01 16.44 2.22
N ARG A 123 14.64 15.54 3.15
CA ARG A 123 13.91 15.87 4.37
C ARG A 123 14.68 16.95 5.14
N THR A 124 14.23 18.19 5.01
CA THR A 124 14.63 19.29 5.87
C THR A 124 14.32 18.92 7.32
N PRO A 125 15.15 19.28 8.30
CA PRO A 125 14.83 19.07 9.70
C PRO A 125 13.47 19.70 9.97
N THR A 126 12.50 18.88 10.39
CA THR A 126 11.17 19.35 10.71
C THR A 126 11.26 20.18 11.98
N SER A 127 11.24 21.50 11.84
CA SER A 127 11.02 22.41 12.95
C SER A 127 9.60 22.19 13.47
N LEU A 128 9.47 21.51 14.62
CA LEU A 128 8.21 21.38 15.34
C LEU A 128 7.92 22.71 16.05
N ILE A 129 6.66 23.15 16.02
CA ILE A 129 6.18 24.35 16.70
C ILE A 129 5.12 23.89 17.69
N ASP A 130 5.34 24.16 18.97
CA ASP A 130 4.38 23.88 20.03
C ASP A 130 3.40 25.04 20.19
N LEU A 131 2.11 24.74 20.07
CA LEU A 131 1.00 25.69 20.19
C LEU A 131 0.02 25.15 21.22
N VAL A 132 -0.44 26.02 22.12
CA VAL A 132 -1.30 25.63 23.25
C VAL A 132 -2.56 26.47 23.26
N GLY A 133 -3.72 25.87 22.98
CA GLY A 133 -5.02 26.52 23.12
C GLY A 133 -5.66 26.21 24.48
N ASP A 134 -6.32 27.20 25.08
CA ASP A 134 -6.96 27.09 26.39
C ASP A 134 -8.50 27.21 26.34
N GLY A 135 -9.14 26.86 27.47
CA GLY A 135 -10.57 27.08 27.73
C GLY A 135 -11.53 26.09 27.07
N PHE A 136 -11.01 25.01 26.51
CA PHE A 136 -11.78 23.87 26.03
C PHE A 136 -12.36 23.05 27.19
N ALA A 137 -13.53 22.43 26.97
CA ALA A 137 -14.14 21.52 27.91
C ALA A 137 -13.29 20.25 28.09
N PRO A 138 -13.15 19.70 29.31
CA PRO A 138 -12.37 18.48 29.54
C PRO A 138 -12.87 17.31 28.69
N GLY A 139 -11.94 16.68 27.96
CA GLY A 139 -12.25 15.55 27.09
C GLY A 139 -12.94 15.90 25.77
N GLU A 140 -13.14 17.19 25.45
CA GLU A 140 -13.72 17.54 24.15
C GLU A 140 -12.74 17.34 23.00
N HIS A 141 -13.28 17.04 21.82
CA HIS A 141 -12.50 17.01 20.58
C HIS A 141 -12.29 18.43 20.05
N VAL A 142 -11.03 18.79 19.83
CA VAL A 142 -10.62 20.09 19.27
C VAL A 142 -10.09 19.88 17.86
N ALA A 143 -10.70 20.54 16.87
CA ALA A 143 -10.19 20.57 15.51
C ALA A 143 -9.03 21.57 15.42
N VAL A 144 -7.99 21.22 14.66
CA VAL A 144 -6.82 22.05 14.38
C VAL A 144 -6.88 22.48 12.93
N CYS A 145 -7.01 23.78 12.70
CA CYS A 145 -7.33 24.36 11.40
C CYS A 145 -6.25 25.35 10.98
N LEU A 146 -5.82 25.27 9.72
CA LEU A 146 -4.95 26.29 9.14
C LEU A 146 -5.78 27.48 8.71
N VAL A 147 -5.40 28.68 9.14
CA VAL A 147 -6.00 29.90 8.61
C VAL A 147 -5.40 30.15 7.23
N MET A 148 -6.23 29.99 6.21
CA MET A 148 -5.83 30.11 4.81
C MET A 148 -5.79 31.55 4.33
N LYS A 149 -6.82 32.33 4.70
CA LYS A 149 -6.98 33.74 4.36
C LYS A 149 -8.02 34.39 5.27
N HIS A 150 -7.90 35.69 5.48
CA HIS A 150 -8.94 36.50 6.08
C HIS A 150 -9.80 37.16 4.99
N VAL A 151 -11.12 37.11 5.17
CA VAL A 151 -12.09 37.76 4.30
C VAL A 151 -12.94 38.66 5.18
N PRO A 152 -13.04 39.96 4.89
CA PRO A 152 -13.87 40.85 5.68
C PRO A 152 -15.35 40.45 5.53
N ALA A 153 -16.08 40.49 6.64
CA ALA A 153 -17.52 40.40 6.61
C ALA A 153 -18.13 41.66 6.00
N THR A 154 -19.29 41.52 5.35
CA THR A 154 -20.10 42.67 4.94
C THR A 154 -20.65 43.39 6.18
N HIS A 155 -21.22 44.58 5.99
CA HIS A 155 -21.81 45.35 7.09
C HIS A 155 -22.94 44.62 7.84
N ASP A 156 -23.61 43.66 7.19
CA ASP A 156 -24.66 42.82 7.78
C ASP A 156 -24.09 41.55 8.45
N GLY A 157 -22.76 41.39 8.49
CA GLY A 157 -22.10 40.23 9.08
C GLY A 157 -22.04 38.99 8.17
N LEU A 158 -22.30 39.13 6.87
CA LEU A 158 -22.20 38.00 5.93
C LEU A 158 -20.78 37.85 5.40
N VAL A 159 -20.31 36.62 5.28
CA VAL A 159 -19.04 36.28 4.61
C VAL A 159 -19.34 35.33 3.46
N HIS A 160 -18.75 35.62 2.30
CA HIS A 160 -18.71 34.71 1.17
C HIS A 160 -17.28 34.63 0.64
N THR A 161 -16.79 33.41 0.43
CA THR A 161 -15.48 33.18 -0.18
C THR A 161 -15.52 31.91 -1.00
N THR A 162 -14.73 31.87 -2.07
CA THR A 162 -14.55 30.70 -2.92
C THR A 162 -13.14 30.18 -2.71
N ILE A 163 -13.01 28.85 -2.69
CA ILE A 163 -11.73 28.16 -2.66
C ILE A 163 -11.58 27.40 -3.98
N GLY A 164 -10.56 27.73 -4.76
CA GLY A 164 -10.26 27.04 -6.02
C GLY A 164 -9.83 25.59 -5.76
N LYS A 165 -10.12 24.67 -6.69
CA LYS A 165 -9.68 23.26 -6.55
C LYS A 165 -8.16 23.12 -6.63
N ASP A 166 -7.53 24.04 -7.34
CA ASP A 166 -6.10 24.21 -7.51
C ASP A 166 -5.50 25.23 -6.52
N GLU A 167 -6.32 25.85 -5.67
CA GLU A 167 -5.85 26.78 -4.65
C GLU A 167 -5.00 26.01 -3.64
N GLN A 168 -3.71 26.31 -3.65
CA GLN A 168 -2.77 25.61 -2.81
C GLN A 168 -3.00 26.02 -1.36
N LEU A 169 -3.15 25.02 -0.47
CA LEU A 169 -3.30 25.26 0.96
C LEU A 169 -2.00 25.87 1.53
N ARG A 170 -1.94 27.20 1.57
CA ARG A 170 -0.87 27.99 2.16
C ARG A 170 -1.38 28.58 3.48
N MET A 171 -0.62 28.38 4.54
CA MET A 171 -0.92 29.03 5.81
C MET A 171 -0.73 30.54 5.69
N ALA A 172 -1.67 31.31 6.23
CA ALA A 172 -1.53 32.75 6.43
C ALA A 172 -0.64 33.11 7.62
N GLY A 173 0.14 32.15 8.14
CA GLY A 173 0.90 32.30 9.38
C GLY A 173 0.06 32.23 10.64
N GLU A 174 -1.15 31.68 10.57
CA GLU A 174 -2.04 31.50 11.72
C GLU A 174 -2.68 30.10 11.74
N LEU A 175 -3.01 29.65 12.95
CA LEU A 175 -3.66 28.38 13.23
C LEU A 175 -4.82 28.60 14.21
N ALA A 176 -5.95 27.93 13.97
CA ALA A 176 -7.13 28.00 14.81
C ALA A 176 -7.44 26.64 15.46
N PHE A 177 -7.70 26.65 16.76
CA PHE A 177 -8.28 25.55 17.50
C PHE A 177 -9.79 25.75 17.64
N VAL A 178 -10.60 24.74 17.28
CA VAL A 178 -12.06 24.80 17.31
C VAL A 178 -12.63 23.65 18.15
N GLY A 179 -13.19 23.97 19.31
CA GLY A 179 -13.86 23.02 20.21
C GLY A 179 -15.18 22.57 19.61
N ARG A 180 -15.32 21.27 19.34
CA ARG A 180 -16.49 20.72 18.65
C ARG A 180 -17.76 20.79 19.50
N VAL A 181 -17.63 20.66 20.82
CA VAL A 181 -18.78 20.63 21.73
C VAL A 181 -19.01 22.01 22.32
N SER A 182 -17.95 22.70 22.74
CA SER A 182 -18.05 24.03 23.34
C SER A 182 -18.29 25.14 22.32
N GLY A 183 -17.95 24.92 21.04
CA GLY A 183 -17.94 25.97 20.02
C GLY A 183 -16.82 27.00 20.21
N ARG A 184 -15.89 26.77 21.14
CA ARG A 184 -14.80 27.70 21.44
C ARG A 184 -13.80 27.76 20.28
N VAL A 185 -13.37 28.97 19.92
CA VAL A 185 -12.33 29.21 18.91
C VAL A 185 -11.16 29.96 19.56
N SER A 186 -9.94 29.48 19.33
CA SER A 186 -8.69 30.15 19.71
C SER A 186 -7.78 30.23 18.49
N ILE A 187 -7.31 31.43 18.14
CA ILE A 187 -6.44 31.67 16.97
C ILE A 187 -5.06 32.07 17.47
N GLN A 188 -4.02 31.47 16.88
CA GLN A 188 -2.62 31.71 17.24
C GLN A 188 -1.80 32.02 16.00
N THR A 189 -0.92 33.00 16.12
CA THR A 189 0.07 33.34 15.09
C THR A 189 1.25 32.38 15.19
N LEU A 190 1.70 31.91 14.03
CA LEU A 190 2.88 31.08 13.87
C LEU A 190 4.12 31.97 13.72
N PRO A 191 5.26 31.60 14.33
CA PRO A 191 6.51 32.33 14.22
C PRO A 191 7.14 32.28 12.82
#